data_AF-A0ABD0NK63-F1
#
_entry.id   AF-A0ABD0NK63-F1
#
_cell.length_a   1.000
_cell.length_b   1.000
_cell.length_c   1.000
_cell.angle_alpha   90.00
_cell.angle_beta   90.00
_cell.angle_gamma   90.00
#
_symmetry.space_group_name_H-M   'P 1'
#
loop_
_entity.id
_entity.type
_entity.pdbx_description
1 polymer ?
#
loop_
_entity_poly.entity_id
_entity_poly.type
_entity_poly.pdbx_seq_one_letter_code
_entity_poly.pdbx_strand_id
1 'polypeptide(L)' 'MEGDSVTLNIDVTETHEEDSIMWNFGTGKALIADFNKHYRIFSTFDVPDGRFRDRLKLDKQTGSLTITNITTKHAGHYE' A
#
# COMPACT_ATOMS: atom_id res chain seq x y z
N MET A 1 17.31 -4.24 -0.02
CA MET A 1 18.22 -3.86 1.08
C MET A 1 17.64 -2.62 1.76
N GLU A 2 18.09 -2.23 2.96
CA GLU A 2 17.63 -0.95 3.53
C GLU A 2 18.00 0.20 2.60
N GLY A 3 17.12 1.19 2.47
CA GLY A 3 17.23 2.28 1.50
C GLY A 3 16.55 2.02 0.15
N ASP A 4 16.26 0.77 -0.20
CA ASP A 4 15.62 0.42 -1.46
C ASP A 4 14.10 0.67 -1.44
N SER A 5 13.45 0.43 -2.59
CA SER A 5 11.99 0.34 -2.68
C SER A 5 11.53 -1.10 -2.84
N VAL A 6 10.33 -1.39 -2.34
CA VAL A 6 9.60 -2.63 -2.63
C VAL A 6 8.23 -2.28 -3.20
N THR A 7 7.76 -3.07 -4.16
CA THR A 7 6.42 -2.94 -4.73
C THR A 7 5.61 -4.18 -4.37
N LEU A 8 4.45 -3.95 -3.76
CA LEU A 8 3.45 -4.95 -3.48
C LEU A 8 2.45 -4.92 -4.63
N ASN A 9 2.33 -6.04 -5.31
CA ASN A 9 1.38 -6.23 -6.39
C ASN A 9 0.20 -7.05 -5.89
N ILE A 10 -0.92 -6.92 -6.58
CA ILE A 10 -2.12 -7.67 -6.29
C ILE A 10 -2.14 -8.80 -7.31
N ASP A 11 -2.09 -10.05 -6.84
CA ASP A 11 -2.05 -11.22 -7.73
C ASP A 11 -3.42 -11.54 -8.36
N VAL A 12 -4.39 -10.63 -8.28
CA VAL A 12 -5.76 -10.85 -8.73
C VAL A 12 -5.91 -10.32 -10.16
N THR A 13 -6.03 -11.25 -11.11
CA THR A 13 -6.28 -10.98 -12.53
C THR A 13 -7.67 -10.40 -12.84
N GLU A 14 -8.60 -10.44 -11.89
CA GLU A 14 -9.97 -9.94 -12.03
C GLU A 14 -10.37 -9.16 -10.77
N THR A 15 -9.92 -7.92 -10.65
CA THR A 15 -10.60 -6.94 -9.80
C THR A 15 -11.74 -6.34 -10.62
N HIS A 16 -12.98 -6.49 -10.18
CA HIS A 16 -14.09 -5.78 -10.79
C HIS A 16 -13.84 -4.27 -10.64
N GLU A 17 -14.29 -3.45 -11.59
CA GLU A 17 -14.02 -2.00 -11.54
C GLU A 17 -14.55 -1.33 -10.26
N GLU A 18 -15.56 -1.95 -9.63
CA GLU A 18 -16.17 -1.52 -8.37
C GLU A 18 -15.37 -1.93 -7.12
N ASP A 19 -14.45 -2.89 -7.23
CA ASP A 19 -13.68 -3.41 -6.10
C ASP A 19 -12.68 -2.35 -5.61
N SER A 20 -12.67 -2.14 -4.29
CA SER A 20 -11.62 -1.37 -3.64
C SER A 20 -10.47 -2.30 -3.23
N ILE A 21 -9.25 -1.80 -3.39
CA ILE A 21 -8.04 -2.43 -2.91
C ILE A 21 -7.59 -1.65 -1.69
N MET A 22 -7.51 -2.33 -0.56
CA MET A 22 -7.05 -1.77 0.69
C MET A 22 -5.77 -2.47 1.10
N TRP A 23 -4.69 -1.70 1.24
CA TRP A 23 -3.43 -2.21 1.76
C TRP A 23 -3.40 -2.02 3.27
N ASN A 24 -3.25 -3.12 3.98
CA ASN A 24 -3.17 -3.18 5.43
C ASN A 24 -1.79 -3.67 5.88
N PHE A 25 -1.29 -3.11 6.98
CA PHE A 25 0.00 -3.49 7.54
C PHE A 25 -0.14 -4.06 8.96
N GLY A 26 0.55 -5.19 9.16
CA GLY A 26 0.71 -5.83 10.46
C GLY A 26 -0.57 -6.49 10.99
N THR A 27 -0.48 -7.02 12.21
CA THR A 27 -1.55 -7.80 12.85
C THR A 27 -2.78 -6.97 13.22
N GLY A 28 -2.62 -5.66 13.39
CA GLY A 28 -3.71 -4.73 13.64
C GLY A 28 -4.47 -4.30 12.38
N LYS A 29 -4.09 -4.81 11.19
CA LYS A 29 -4.62 -4.41 9.88
C LYS A 29 -4.70 -2.89 9.73
N ALA A 30 -3.60 -2.20 10.05
CA ALA A 30 -3.56 -0.76 9.92
C ALA A 30 -3.62 -0.39 8.43
N LEU A 31 -4.67 0.34 8.03
CA LEU A 31 -4.83 0.80 6.66
C LEU A 31 -3.69 1.77 6.32
N ILE A 32 -2.94 1.46 5.27
CA ILE A 32 -1.83 2.30 4.78
C ILE A 32 -2.08 2.83 3.37
N ALA A 33 -2.97 2.20 2.59
CA ALA A 33 -3.40 2.76 1.32
C ALA A 33 -4.79 2.25 0.91
N ASP A 34 -5.54 3.09 0.19
CA ASP A 34 -6.84 2.79 -0.38
C ASP A 34 -6.87 3.20 -1.86
N PHE A 35 -7.29 2.26 -2.70
CA PHE A 35 -7.41 2.41 -4.13
C PHE A 35 -8.80 1.97 -4.57
N ASN A 36 -9.49 2.85 -5.29
CA ASN A 36 -10.67 2.48 -6.05
C ASN A 36 -10.67 3.22 -7.38
N LYS A 37 -10.60 2.45 -8.48
CA LYS A 37 -10.49 3.00 -9.83
C LYS A 37 -11.79 3.69 -10.26
N HIS A 38 -12.95 3.10 -9.97
CA HIS A 38 -14.25 3.62 -10.35
C HIS A 38 -14.56 4.97 -9.69
N TYR A 39 -14.36 5.05 -8.36
CA TYR A 39 -14.57 6.28 -7.59
C TYR A 39 -13.37 7.24 -7.62
N ARG A 40 -12.28 6.88 -8.30
CA ARG A 40 -11.04 7.66 -8.39
C ARG A 40 -10.44 7.99 -7.01
N ILE A 41 -10.52 7.04 -6.08
CA ILE A 41 -9.93 7.13 -4.76
C ILE A 41 -8.49 6.62 -4.83
N PHE A 42 -7.55 7.45 -4.42
CA PHE A 42 -6.12 7.12 -4.37
C PHE A 42 -5.52 7.79 -3.15
N SER A 43 -5.53 7.10 -2.02
CA SER A 43 -5.16 7.66 -0.74
C SER A 43 -4.08 6.81 -0.07
N THR A 44 -3.13 7.47 0.59
CA THR A 44 -2.13 6.81 1.43
C THR A 44 -2.25 7.35 2.84
N PHE A 45 -2.05 6.47 3.82
CA PHE A 45 -2.20 6.76 5.22
C PHE A 45 -0.91 6.38 5.94
N ASP A 46 -0.55 7.21 6.90
CA ASP A 46 0.53 6.90 7.82
C ASP A 46 -0.06 6.25 9.07
N VAL A 47 0.76 5.46 9.76
CA VAL A 47 0.39 4.86 11.04
C VAL A 47 0.87 5.75 12.19
N PRO A 48 0.38 5.57 13.44
CA PRO A 48 0.69 6.50 14.54
C PRO A 48 2.18 6.73 14.81
N ASP A 49 3.03 5.74 14.54
CA ASP A 49 4.48 5.86 14.71
C ASP A 49 5.21 6.58 13.57
N GLY A 50 4.49 6.98 12.53
CA GLY A 50 5.00 7.78 11.43
C GLY A 50 5.92 7.05 10.46
N ARG A 51 6.03 5.71 10.54
CA ARG A 51 7.04 4.96 9.78
C ARG A 51 6.85 5.06 8.26
N PHE A 52 5.62 5.29 7.79
CA PHE A 52 5.30 5.33 6.35
C PHE A 52 5.26 6.75 5.77
N ARG A 53 5.50 7.78 6.60
CA ARG A 53 5.53 9.18 6.18
C ARG A 53 6.39 9.39 4.95
N ASP A 54 5.79 9.96 3.90
CA ASP A 54 6.42 10.29 2.61
C ASP A 54 7.03 9.08 1.86
N ARG A 55 6.68 7.85 2.23
CA ARG A 55 7.26 6.61 1.66
C ARG A 55 6.30 5.80 0.80
N LEU A 56 5.00 6.06 0.87
CA LEU A 56 3.98 5.30 0.15
C LEU A 56 3.66 5.93 -1.20
N LYS A 57 3.61 5.11 -2.24
CA LYS A 57 3.19 5.50 -3.60
C LYS A 57 2.24 4.46 -4.18
N LEU A 58 1.04 4.88 -4.53
CA LEU A 58 0.07 4.04 -5.25
C LEU A 58 0.22 4.19 -6.76
N ASP A 59 0.28 3.07 -7.46
CA ASP A 59 0.09 3.02 -8.89
C ASP A 59 -1.41 3.16 -9.21
N LYS A 60 -1.77 4.22 -9.93
CA LYS A 60 -3.19 4.57 -10.19
C LYS A 60 -3.85 3.69 -11.26
N GLN A 61 -3.10 2.81 -11.93
CA GLN A 61 -3.65 1.90 -12.93
C GLN A 61 -3.94 0.52 -12.34
N THR A 62 -2.99 0.02 -11.54
CA THR A 62 -2.97 -1.34 -11.03
C THR A 62 -3.36 -1.47 -9.56
N GLY A 63 -3.31 -0.37 -8.80
CA GLY A 63 -3.50 -0.40 -7.34
C GLY A 63 -2.29 -0.93 -6.56
N SER A 64 -1.17 -1.21 -7.24
CA SER A 64 0.07 -1.67 -6.61
C SER A 64 0.64 -0.60 -5.67
N LEU A 65 1.11 -1.02 -4.51
CA LEU A 65 1.69 -0.13 -3.50
C LEU A 65 3.21 -0.25 -3.51
N THR A 66 3.89 0.87 -3.77
CA THR A 66 5.34 0.97 -3.61
C THR A 66 5.68 1.66 -2.31
N ILE A 67 6.57 1.03 -1.53
CA ILE A 67 7.15 1.58 -0.30
C ILE A 67 8.61 1.92 -0.60
N THR A 68 8.96 3.21 -0.55
CA THR A 68 10.32 3.68 -0.86
C THR A 68 11.16 3.85 0.40
N ASN A 69 12.48 3.74 0.26
CA ASN A 69 13.43 3.92 1.35
C ASN A 69 13.10 2.99 2.53
N ILE A 70 12.93 1.69 2.24
CA ILE A 70 12.55 0.71 3.26
C ILE A 70 13.65 0.57 4.31
N THR A 71 13.23 0.20 5.50
CA THR A 71 14.08 -0.13 6.65
C THR A 71 13.49 -1.36 7.32
N THR A 72 14.22 -1.95 8.26
CA THR A 72 13.72 -3.05 9.11
C THR A 72 12.36 -2.76 9.78
N LYS A 73 11.99 -1.50 10.00
CA LYS A 73 10.66 -1.12 10.55
C LYS A 73 9.49 -1.38 9.60
N HIS A 74 9.76 -1.55 8.31
CA HIS A 74 8.76 -1.86 7.30
C HIS A 74 8.61 -3.38 7.10
N ALA A 75 9.41 -4.21 7.78
CA ALA A 75 9.19 -5.64 7.74
C ALA A 75 7.88 -6.01 8.45
N GLY A 76 7.07 -6.85 7.83
CA GLY A 76 5.79 -7.30 8.39
C GLY A 76 4.90 -7.96 7.35
N HIS A 77 3.70 -8.34 7.80
CA HIS A 77 2.66 -8.84 6.92
C HIS A 77 1.91 -7.69 6.26
N TYR A 78 1.63 -7.86 4.98
CA TYR A 78 0.83 -6.97 4.16
C TYR A 78 -0.34 -7.78 3.60
N GLU A 79 -1.54 -7.21 3.65
CA GLU A 79 -2.79 -7.80 3.15
C GLU A 79 -3.58 -6.75 2.36
#